data_AF-A0A378A8Z9-F1
#
_entry.id   AF-A0A378A8Z9-F1
#
_cell.length_a   1.000
_cell.length_b   1.000
_cell.length_c   1.000
_cell.angle_alpha   90.00
_cell.angle_beta   90.00
_cell.angle_gamma   90.00
#
_symmetry.space_group_name_H-M   'P 1'
#
loop_
_entity.id
_entity.type
_entity.pdbx_description
1 polymer ?
#
loop_
_entity_poly.entity_id
_entity_poly.type
_entity_poly.pdbx_seq_one_letter_code
_entity_poly.pdbx_strand_id
1 'polypeptide(L)'
;MNTKIFEDNILSRNDIAVRYVFQKMFSPQGTLVAVECLSRFDNLSISPEDFFRHATAAVRERIFLEQLALIEKHKAWFLRNHISQQLTLMTIS
;
A
#
# COMPACT_ATOMS: atom_id res chain seq x y z
N MET A 1 -26.80 9.13 -0.13
CA MET A 1 -25.52 8.92 0.56
C MET A 1 -25.17 10.21 1.28
N ASN A 2 -24.96 10.16 2.60
CA ASN A 2 -24.90 11.33 3.47
C ASN A 2 -23.46 11.85 3.55
N THR A 3 -23.23 13.04 3.01
CA THR A 3 -21.92 13.72 2.94
C THR A 3 -21.32 14.09 4.30
N LYS A 4 -22.07 13.92 5.40
CA LYS A 4 -21.66 14.23 6.78
C LYS A 4 -20.70 13.23 7.44
N ILE A 5 -20.37 12.10 6.79
CA ILE A 5 -19.40 11.15 7.37
C ILE A 5 -17.94 11.65 7.24
N PHE A 6 -17.67 12.56 6.30
CA PHE A 6 -16.32 12.96 5.91
C PHE A 6 -15.80 14.26 6.54
N GLU A 7 -16.65 15.05 7.20
CA GLU A 7 -16.24 16.36 7.74
C GLU A 7 -15.57 16.27 9.12
N ASP A 8 -15.90 15.26 9.94
CA ASP A 8 -15.39 15.14 11.32
C ASP A 8 -14.63 13.83 11.63
N ASN A 9 -14.65 12.83 10.75
CA ASN A 9 -13.90 11.58 10.96
C ASN A 9 -12.60 11.60 10.18
N ILE A 10 -11.58 12.24 10.76
CA ILE A 10 -10.19 11.99 10.37
C ILE A 10 -9.92 10.50 10.66
N LEU A 11 -10.05 9.65 9.65
CA LEU A 11 -9.76 8.21 9.75
C LEU A 11 -8.33 8.05 10.26
N SER A 12 -8.18 7.54 11.47
CA SER A 12 -6.87 7.35 12.11
C SER A 12 -6.28 6.01 11.70
N ARG A 13 -4.96 5.83 11.81
CA ARG A 13 -4.28 4.56 11.48
C ARG A 13 -4.89 3.36 12.21
N ASN A 14 -5.42 3.56 13.42
CA ASN A 14 -5.96 2.50 14.27
C ASN A 14 -7.34 2.02 13.79
N ASP A 15 -8.04 2.83 13.01
CA ASP A 15 -9.36 2.50 12.48
C ASP A 15 -9.28 1.67 11.18
N ILE A 16 -8.05 1.31 10.76
CA ILE A 16 -7.78 0.78 9.43
C ILE A 16 -6.95 -0.50 9.54
N ALA A 17 -7.52 -1.62 9.12
CA ALA A 17 -6.77 -2.84 8.89
C ALA A 17 -6.10 -2.79 7.51
N VAL A 18 -4.79 -2.54 7.46
CA VAL A 18 -3.99 -2.53 6.22
C VAL A 18 -3.05 -3.73 6.23
N ARG A 19 -3.07 -4.51 5.15
CA ARG A 19 -2.08 -5.54 4.85
C ARG A 19 -1.28 -5.15 3.62
N TYR A 20 0.00 -5.50 3.62
CA TYR A 20 0.91 -5.23 2.51
C TYR A 20 1.15 -6.50 1.70
N VAL A 21 1.02 -6.40 0.39
CA VAL A 21 1.23 -7.52 -0.53
C VAL A 21 2.17 -7.14 -1.65
N PHE A 22 2.94 -8.10 -2.15
CA PHE A 22 3.83 -7.90 -3.28
C PHE A 22 3.20 -8.50 -4.54
N GLN A 23 2.87 -7.64 -5.51
CA GLN A 23 2.48 -8.08 -6.84
C GLN A 23 3.73 -8.36 -7.66
N LYS A 24 3.79 -9.56 -8.23
CA LYS A 24 4.91 -10.02 -9.06
C LYS A 24 4.79 -9.44 -10.47
N MET A 25 5.90 -8.95 -11.01
CA MET A 25 6.02 -8.50 -12.39
C MET A 25 7.01 -9.39 -13.12
N PHE A 26 6.57 -9.99 -14.23
CA PHE A 26 7.36 -10.94 -14.99
C PHE A 26 7.78 -10.36 -16.34
N SER A 27 8.96 -10.75 -16.82
CA SER A 27 9.36 -10.51 -18.21
C SER A 27 8.49 -11.34 -19.17
N PRO A 28 8.50 -11.03 -20.48
CA PRO A 28 7.85 -11.87 -21.49
C PRO A 28 8.32 -13.35 -21.49
N GLN A 29 9.52 -13.62 -20.95
CA GLN A 29 10.10 -14.96 -20.82
C GLN A 29 9.66 -15.67 -19.52
N GLY A 30 8.82 -15.04 -18.69
CA GLY A 30 8.33 -15.60 -17.43
C GLY A 30 9.28 -15.44 -16.24
N THR A 31 10.37 -14.69 -16.38
CA THR A 31 11.30 -14.42 -15.27
C THR A 31 10.74 -13.32 -14.37
N LEU A 32 10.77 -13.51 -13.05
CA LEU A 32 10.39 -12.46 -12.10
C LEU A 32 11.42 -11.33 -12.14
N VAL A 33 11.01 -10.14 -12.56
CA VAL A 33 11.92 -8.99 -12.75
C VAL A 33 11.71 -7.88 -11.74
N ALA A 34 10.48 -7.72 -11.26
CA ALA A 34 10.15 -6.71 -10.28
C ALA A 34 9.00 -7.16 -9.37
N VAL A 35 8.87 -6.49 -8.24
CA VAL A 35 7.66 -6.53 -7.43
C VAL A 35 7.14 -5.13 -7.16
N GLU A 36 5.83 -5.01 -7.10
CA GLU A 36 5.12 -3.82 -6.67
C GLU A 36 4.55 -4.05 -5.27
N CYS A 37 4.89 -3.18 -4.32
CA CYS A 37 4.35 -3.24 -2.96
C CYS A 37 3.02 -2.49 -2.89
N LEU A 38 1.94 -3.22 -2.64
CA LEU A 38 0.58 -2.71 -2.62
C LEU A 38 0.03 -2.72 -1.20
N SER A 39 -0.76 -1.70 -0.88
CA SER A 39 -1.57 -1.66 0.35
C SER A 39 -2.95 -2.22 0.05
N ARG A 40 -3.39 -3.23 0.81
CA ARG A 40 -4.77 -3.74 0.78
C ARG A 40 -5.45 -3.39 2.09
N PHE A 41 -6.63 -2.81 1.98
CA PHE A 41 -7.46 -2.44 3.11
C PHE A 41 -8.48 -3.55 3.34
N ASP A 42 -8.40 -4.22 4.48
CA ASP A 42 -9.39 -5.21 4.87
C ASP A 42 -10.51 -4.50 5.64
N ASN A 43 -11.76 -4.87 5.40
CA ASN A 43 -12.96 -4.34 6.08
C ASN A 43 -13.16 -2.81 6.00
N LEU A 44 -12.70 -2.16 4.94
CA LEU A 44 -12.98 -0.75 4.73
C LEU A 44 -14.40 -0.57 4.18
N SER A 45 -15.22 0.27 4.83
CA SER A 45 -16.57 0.61 4.35
C SER A 45 -16.58 1.60 3.18
N ILE A 46 -15.43 2.16 2.84
CA ILE A 46 -15.21 3.10 1.74
C ILE A 46 -14.19 2.54 0.77
N SER A 47 -14.19 3.03 -0.48
CA SER A 47 -13.18 2.62 -1.45
C SER A 47 -11.78 3.10 -0.99
N PRO A 48 -10.70 2.38 -1.35
CA PRO A 48 -9.35 2.84 -1.06
C PRO A 48 -9.01 4.20 -1.67
N GLU A 49 -9.57 4.52 -2.83
CA GLU A 49 -9.39 5.84 -3.47
C GLU A 49 -10.01 6.96 -2.62
N ASP A 50 -11.24 6.74 -2.14
CA ASP A 50 -11.93 7.68 -1.25
C ASP A 50 -11.20 7.79 0.09
N PHE A 51 -10.69 6.68 0.61
CA PHE A 51 -9.85 6.69 1.80
C PHE A 51 -8.63 7.59 1.60
N PHE A 52 -7.84 7.36 0.55
CA PHE A 52 -6.64 8.16 0.33
C PHE A 52 -6.99 9.62 0.07
N ARG A 53 -8.08 9.92 -0.63
CA ARG A 53 -8.53 11.31 -0.85
C ARG A 53 -8.72 12.08 0.45
N HIS A 54 -9.27 11.43 1.48
CA HIS A 54 -9.58 12.06 2.78
C HIS A 54 -8.53 11.78 3.87
N ALA A 55 -7.61 10.83 3.65
CA ALA A 55 -6.54 10.53 4.59
C ALA A 55 -5.60 11.72 4.75
N THR A 56 -5.24 12.04 6.00
CA THR A 56 -4.29 13.10 6.31
C THR A 56 -2.89 12.76 5.82
N ALA A 57 -2.06 13.80 5.64
CA ALA A 57 -0.66 13.62 5.26
C ALA A 57 0.09 12.67 6.22
N ALA A 58 -0.16 12.78 7.53
CA ALA A 58 0.46 11.92 8.54
C ALA A 58 0.08 10.44 8.38
N VAL A 59 -1.19 10.14 8.04
CA VAL A 59 -1.62 8.76 7.79
C VAL A 59 -1.00 8.20 6.52
N ARG A 60 -0.97 9.00 5.43
CA ARG A 60 -0.32 8.60 4.17
C ARG A 60 1.19 8.35 4.36
N GLU A 61 1.87 9.25 5.07
CA GLU A 61 3.29 9.11 5.42
C GLU A 61 3.54 7.86 6.26
N ARG A 62 2.68 7.58 7.24
CA ARG A 62 2.81 6.39 8.07
C ARG A 62 2.70 5.10 7.25
N ILE A 63 1.70 5.01 6.36
CA ILE A 63 1.53 3.86 5.46
C ILE A 63 2.76 3.70 4.56
N PHE A 64 3.30 4.80 4.04
CA PHE A 64 4.51 4.78 3.22
C PHE A 64 5.73 4.27 4.00
N LEU A 65 5.95 4.75 5.23
CA LEU A 65 7.03 4.30 6.09
C LEU A 65 6.91 2.81 6.46
N GLU A 66 5.68 2.32 6.68
CA GLU A 66 5.42 0.89 6.91
C GLU A 66 5.79 0.04 5.68
N GLN A 67 5.44 0.50 4.46
CA GLN A 67 5.85 -0.17 3.22
C GLN A 67 7.37 -0.15 3.03
N LEU A 68 8.03 0.98 3.33
CA LEU A 68 9.48 1.11 3.24
C LEU A 68 10.19 0.17 4.21
N ALA A 69 9.73 0.10 5.47
CA ALA A 69 10.29 -0.80 6.47
C ALA A 69 10.15 -2.28 6.06
N LEU A 70 9.04 -2.64 5.41
CA LEU A 70 8.85 -3.99 4.88
C LEU A 70 9.84 -4.31 3.74
N ILE A 71 10.03 -3.37 2.83
CA ILE A 71 11.02 -3.46 1.75
C ILE A 71 12.43 -3.61 2.31
N GLU A 72 12.81 -2.78 3.28
CA GLU A 72 14.12 -2.82 3.92
C GLU A 72 14.37 -4.16 4.60
N LYS A 73 13.36 -4.70 5.31
CA LYS A 73 13.41 -6.03 5.93
C LYS A 73 13.71 -7.14 4.91
N HIS A 74 13.21 -7.01 3.69
CA HIS A 74 13.38 -8.01 2.62
C HIS A 74 14.48 -7.66 1.61
N LYS A 75 15.21 -6.55 1.80
CA LYS A 75 16.25 -6.05 0.89
C LYS A 75 17.26 -7.10 0.46
N ALA A 76 17.73 -7.93 1.39
CA ALA A 76 18.70 -8.99 1.09
C ALA A 76 18.15 -10.04 0.11
N TRP A 77 16.85 -10.35 0.17
CA TRP A 77 16.22 -11.26 -0.77
C TRP A 77 16.11 -10.64 -2.17
N PHE A 78 15.70 -9.37 -2.25
CA PHE A 78 15.63 -8.65 -3.53
C PHE A 78 16.98 -8.54 -4.23
N LEU A 79 18.03 -8.19 -3.48
CA LEU A 79 19.40 -8.11 -4.00
C LEU A 79 19.90 -9.46 -4.53
N ARG A 80 19.66 -10.55 -3.78
CA ARG A 80 20.08 -11.90 -4.20
C ARG A 80 19.37 -12.41 -5.46
N ASN A 81 18.14 -11.97 -5.70
CA ASN A 81 17.34 -12.44 -6.84
C ASN A 81 17.34 -11.46 -8.02
N HIS A 82 18.11 -10.36 -7.95
CA HIS A 82 18.12 -9.29 -8.96
C HIS A 82 16.73 -8.72 -9.27
N ILE A 83 15.86 -8.65 -8.25
CA ILE A 83 14.48 -8.18 -8.39
C ILE A 83 14.44 -6.68 -8.07
N SER A 84 13.95 -5.89 -9.03
CA SER A 84 13.69 -4.47 -8.83
C SER A 84 12.46 -4.27 -7.95
N GLN A 85 12.47 -3.21 -7.14
CA GLN A 85 11.37 -2.89 -6.24
C GLN A 85 10.73 -1.58 -6.67
N GLN A 86 9.42 -1.61 -6.90
CA GLN A 86 8.65 -0.40 -7.18
C GLN A 86 7.66 -0.15 -6.03
N LEU A 87 7.75 1.05 -5.47
CA LEU A 87 6.82 1.55 -4.48
C LEU A 87 5.75 2.35 -5.21
N THR A 88 4.53 1.80 -5.23
CA THR A 88 3.38 2.51 -5.77
C THR A 88 2.38 2.71 -4.63
N LEU A 89 2.04 3.97 -4.34
CA LEU A 89 1.01 4.34 -3.36
C LEU A 89 -0.42 4.15 -3.90
N MET A 90 -0.61 3.24 -4.87
CA MET A 90 -1.89 2.97 -5.52
C MET A 90 -2.42 1.61 -5.07
N THR A 91 -3.69 1.58 -4.68
CA THR A 91 -4.35 0.38 -4.14
C THR A 91 -4.98 -0.41 -5.26
N ILE A 92 -4.90 -1.75 -5.18
CA ILE A 92 -5.75 -2.64 -5.96
C ILE A 92 -6.87 -3.13 -5.03
N SER A 93 -8.10 -2.85 -5.44
CA SER A 93 -9.37 -3.30 -4.83
C SER A 93 -9.44 -4.82 -4.72
#